data_AF-A0A445DZK3-F1
#
_entry.id   AF-A0A445DZK3-F1
#
_cell.length_a   1.000
_cell.length_b   1.000
_cell.length_c   1.000
_cell.angle_alpha   90.00
_cell.angle_beta   90.00
_cell.angle_gamma   90.00
#
_symmetry.space_group_name_H-M   'P 1'
#
loop_
_entity.id
_entity.type
_entity.pdbx_description
1 polymer ?
#
loop_
_entity_poly.entity_id
_entity_poly.type
_entity_poly.pdbx_seq_one_letter_code
_entity_poly.pdbx_strand_id
1 'polypeptide(L)'
;MKETQEKCRKTAINRSKQLYTHTEGSKTMTRNRHEEEAIEHIESHDASSNEFSQNDSLAQVLGKEHPGRVRGLDFSPCPTQCFHNISQQSDSGVQIEEYQIEIVKLKAEAIELKAAVAEKKAKR
;
A
#
# COMPACT_ATOMS: atom_id res chain seq x y z
N MET A 1 -34.61 -9.83 16.77
CA MET A 1 -34.39 -10.70 15.59
C MET A 1 -34.19 -9.94 14.28
N LYS A 2 -35.07 -8.98 13.91
CA LYS A 2 -34.91 -8.22 12.65
C LYS A 2 -33.62 -7.41 12.57
N GLU A 3 -33.23 -6.75 13.67
CA GLU A 3 -32.02 -5.90 13.72
C GLU A 3 -30.71 -6.71 13.54
N THR A 4 -30.62 -7.89 14.15
CA THR A 4 -29.47 -8.79 14.01
C THR A 4 -29.36 -9.31 12.57
N GLN A 5 -30.49 -9.68 11.97
CA GLN A 5 -30.54 -10.14 10.57
C GLN A 5 -30.11 -9.03 9.59
N GLU A 6 -30.50 -7.78 9.87
CA GLU A 6 -30.08 -6.62 9.09
C GLU A 6 -28.58 -6.35 9.21
N LYS A 7 -28.02 -6.42 10.42
CA LYS A 7 -26.56 -6.32 10.65
C LYS A 7 -25.81 -7.41 9.88
N CYS A 8 -26.24 -8.67 9.96
CA CYS A 8 -25.63 -9.77 9.20
C CYS A 8 -25.68 -9.55 7.68
N ARG A 9 -26.80 -9.05 7.15
CA ARG A 9 -26.93 -8.72 5.71
C ARG A 9 -25.98 -7.61 5.29
N LYS A 10 -25.88 -6.54 6.09
CA LYS A 10 -24.93 -5.44 5.87
C LYS A 10 -23.48 -5.95 5.88
N THR A 11 -23.12 -6.79 6.85
CA THR A 11 -21.79 -7.41 6.91
C THR A 11 -21.50 -8.29 5.69
N ALA A 12 -22.47 -9.07 5.21
CA ALA A 12 -22.31 -9.90 4.02
C ALA A 12 -22.07 -9.07 2.74
N ILE A 13 -22.85 -8.00 2.55
CA ILE A 13 -22.69 -7.06 1.43
C ILE A 13 -21.33 -6.33 1.51
N ASN A 14 -20.88 -5.96 2.70
CA ASN A 14 -19.60 -5.32 2.88
C ASN A 14 -18.45 -6.29 2.59
N ARG A 15 -18.56 -7.55 3.01
CA ARG A 15 -17.59 -8.60 2.71
C ARG A 15 -17.50 -8.90 1.20
N SER A 16 -18.62 -8.89 0.47
CA SER A 16 -18.61 -9.10 -0.98
C SER A 16 -17.97 -7.95 -1.77
N LYS A 17 -17.83 -6.76 -1.15
CA LYS A 17 -17.16 -5.60 -1.74
C LYS A 17 -15.65 -5.56 -1.45
N GLN A 18 -15.14 -6.42 -0.56
CA GLN A 18 -13.72 -6.46 -0.24
C GLN A 18 -12.96 -7.19 -1.35
N LEU A 19 -11.93 -6.54 -1.90
CA LEU A 19 -11.04 -7.12 -2.92
C LEU A 19 -10.13 -8.22 -2.33
N TYR A 20 -9.82 -8.11 -1.04
CA TYR A 20 -8.93 -9.02 -0.32
C TYR A 20 -9.67 -9.76 0.78
N THR A 21 -9.38 -11.05 0.96
CA THR A 21 -9.99 -11.85 2.02
C THR A 21 -9.40 -11.49 3.37
N HIS A 22 -10.15 -10.76 4.21
CA HIS A 22 -9.81 -10.58 5.62
C HIS A 22 -10.15 -11.84 6.41
N THR A 23 -9.28 -12.22 7.35
CA THR A 23 -9.44 -13.46 8.14
C THR A 23 -9.91 -13.20 9.56
N GLU A 24 -10.08 -11.96 9.97
CA GLU A 24 -10.64 -11.75 11.29
C GLU A 24 -12.13 -12.08 11.22
N GLY A 25 -12.45 -13.28 11.71
CA GLY A 25 -13.80 -13.57 12.19
C GLY A 25 -14.12 -12.58 13.31
N SER A 26 -15.41 -12.30 13.53
CA SER A 26 -15.84 -11.39 14.59
C SER A 26 -15.14 -11.70 15.91
N LYS A 27 -14.20 -10.83 16.28
CA LYS A 27 -13.57 -10.84 17.59
C LYS A 27 -14.54 -10.21 18.60
N THR A 28 -14.43 -10.58 19.86
CA THR A 28 -15.14 -9.86 20.92
C THR A 28 -14.43 -8.53 21.17
N MET A 29 -15.16 -7.49 21.54
CA MET A 29 -14.57 -6.18 21.88
C MET A 29 -13.49 -6.29 22.96
N THR A 30 -13.67 -7.21 23.92
CA THR A 30 -12.68 -7.49 24.96
C THR A 30 -11.38 -8.03 24.38
N ARG A 31 -11.45 -8.92 23.39
CA ARG A 31 -10.27 -9.45 22.71
C ARG A 31 -9.56 -8.36 21.91
N ASN A 32 -10.31 -7.54 21.18
CA ASN A 32 -9.72 -6.45 20.39
C ASN A 32 -8.94 -5.47 21.27
N ARG A 33 -9.51 -5.11 22.42
CA ARG A 33 -8.85 -4.22 23.38
C ARG A 33 -7.55 -4.82 23.92
N HIS A 34 -7.58 -6.10 24.29
CA HIS A 34 -6.38 -6.77 24.79
C HIS A 34 -5.28 -6.89 23.73
N GLU A 35 -5.64 -7.12 22.47
CA GLU A 35 -4.69 -7.13 21.35
C GLU A 35 -4.11 -5.74 21.10
N GLU A 36 -4.93 -4.68 21.17
CA GLU A 36 -4.51 -3.28 21.02
C GLU A 36 -3.56 -2.84 22.14
N GLU A 37 -3.90 -3.13 23.41
CA GLU A 37 -3.04 -2.85 24.57
C GLU A 37 -1.68 -3.58 24.47
N ALA A 38 -1.68 -4.81 23.94
CA ALA A 38 -0.45 -5.56 23.75
C ALA A 38 0.44 -4.96 22.64
N ILE A 39 -0.15 -4.48 21.54
CA ILE A 39 0.56 -3.82 20.45
C ILE A 39 1.17 -2.50 20.95
N GLU A 40 0.38 -1.68 21.65
CA GLU A 40 0.85 -0.42 22.24
C GLU A 40 2.02 -0.65 23.20
N HIS A 41 1.94 -1.68 24.05
CA HIS A 41 3.01 -2.02 24.97
C HIS A 41 4.32 -2.39 24.24
N ILE A 42 4.23 -3.18 23.15
CA ILE A 42 5.40 -3.58 22.35
C ILE A 42 6.02 -2.36 21.65
N GLU A 43 5.21 -1.53 21.01
CA GLU A 43 5.65 -0.35 20.27
C GLU A 43 6.25 0.73 21.18
N SER A 44 5.77 0.84 22.43
CA SER A 44 6.32 1.76 23.42
C SER A 44 7.73 1.39 23.90
N HIS A 45 8.07 0.10 23.87
CA HIS A 45 9.34 -0.42 24.36
C HIS A 45 10.37 -0.60 23.23
N ASP A 46 9.92 -0.90 22.02
CA ASP A 46 10.76 -1.08 20.86
C ASP A 46 10.20 -0.30 19.66
N ALA A 47 10.79 0.87 19.41
CA ALA A 47 10.39 1.72 18.29
C ALA A 47 10.51 1.04 16.92
N SER A 48 11.41 0.03 16.78
CA SER A 48 11.56 -0.72 15.53
C SER A 48 10.43 -1.73 15.30
N SER A 49 9.67 -2.10 16.33
CA SER A 49 8.54 -3.01 16.22
C SER A 49 7.32 -2.40 15.51
N ASN A 50 7.26 -1.07 15.41
CA ASN A 50 6.28 -0.33 14.60
C ASN A 50 6.68 -0.29 13.11
N GLU A 51 7.93 -0.64 12.78
CA GLU A 51 8.32 -0.80 11.37
C GLU A 51 7.80 -2.13 10.84
N PHE A 52 7.13 -2.07 9.70
CA PHE A 52 6.62 -3.25 9.00
C PHE A 52 7.75 -4.22 8.67
N SER A 53 7.70 -5.37 9.34
CA SER A 53 8.70 -6.41 9.29
C SER A 53 8.03 -7.75 9.51
N GLN A 54 8.73 -8.84 9.19
CA GLN A 54 8.19 -10.19 9.38
C GLN A 54 7.83 -10.48 10.86
N ASN A 55 8.46 -9.76 11.80
CA ASN A 55 8.26 -9.86 13.26
C ASN A 55 7.80 -8.53 13.88
N ASP A 56 7.05 -7.72 13.14
CA ASP A 56 6.45 -6.47 13.64
C ASP A 56 5.52 -6.70 14.86
N SER A 57 5.12 -5.62 15.53
CA SER A 57 4.20 -5.63 16.68
C SER A 57 2.93 -6.46 16.37
N LEU A 58 2.42 -6.33 15.15
CA LEU A 58 1.29 -7.12 14.65
C LEU A 58 1.61 -8.62 14.53
N ALA A 59 2.79 -9.01 14.05
CA ALA A 59 3.19 -10.42 13.95
C ALA A 59 3.33 -11.08 15.32
N GLN A 60 3.79 -10.30 16.31
CA GLN A 60 3.97 -10.78 17.67
C GLN A 60 2.64 -11.02 18.37
N VAL A 61 1.64 -10.16 18.15
CA VAL A 61 0.33 -10.26 18.82
C VAL A 61 -0.69 -11.08 18.03
N LEU A 62 -0.82 -10.84 16.73
CA LEU A 62 -1.82 -11.48 15.86
C LEU A 62 -1.29 -12.74 15.18
N GLY A 63 0.03 -12.95 15.19
CA GLY A 63 0.70 -14.06 14.52
C GLY A 63 1.16 -13.74 13.09
N LYS A 64 1.80 -14.73 12.46
CA LYS A 64 2.39 -14.58 11.12
C LYS A 64 1.32 -14.37 10.04
N GLU A 65 1.65 -13.53 9.06
CA GLU A 65 0.82 -13.23 7.89
C GLU A 65 0.62 -14.46 7.02
N HIS A 66 -0.60 -14.60 6.49
CA HIS A 66 -0.93 -15.59 5.49
C HIS A 66 -1.04 -14.92 4.11
N PRO A 67 -0.41 -15.48 3.06
CA PRO A 67 -0.55 -14.96 1.70
C PRO A 67 -2.01 -14.77 1.26
N GLY A 68 -2.32 -13.64 0.63
CA GLY A 68 -3.66 -13.30 0.14
C GLY A 68 -4.64 -12.82 1.23
N ARG A 69 -4.16 -12.62 2.46
CA ARG A 69 -4.97 -12.16 3.60
C ARG A 69 -4.32 -10.93 4.24
N VAL A 70 -5.13 -9.91 4.51
CA VAL A 70 -4.70 -8.71 5.22
C VAL A 70 -4.77 -8.95 6.73
N ARG A 71 -3.76 -8.49 7.48
CA ARG A 71 -3.80 -8.34 8.94
C ARG A 71 -4.41 -6.97 9.28
N GLY A 72 -5.25 -6.88 10.31
CA GLY A 72 -5.72 -5.56 10.77
C GLY A 72 -6.73 -5.66 11.90
N LEU A 73 -6.58 -4.79 12.91
CA LEU A 73 -7.49 -4.60 14.03
C LEU A 73 -8.81 -3.97 13.56
N ASP A 74 -9.64 -4.66 12.78
CA ASP A 74 -11.03 -4.33 12.40
C ASP A 74 -11.35 -2.89 11.87
N PHE A 75 -10.39 -1.96 11.81
CA PHE A 75 -10.63 -0.51 11.63
C PHE A 75 -10.07 0.07 10.34
N SER A 76 -9.25 -0.67 9.58
CA SER A 76 -8.91 -0.34 8.19
C SER A 76 -8.21 -1.51 7.52
N PRO A 77 -8.36 -1.71 6.19
CA PRO A 77 -7.43 -2.56 5.44
C PRO A 77 -6.04 -1.93 5.56
N CYS A 78 -5.13 -2.57 6.31
CA CYS A 78 -3.71 -2.27 6.20
C CYS A 78 -3.25 -2.88 4.86
N PRO A 79 -2.89 -2.09 3.84
CA PRO A 79 -2.53 -2.66 2.55
C PRO A 79 -1.26 -3.52 2.73
N THR A 80 -1.36 -4.83 2.56
CA THR A 80 -0.20 -5.73 2.53
C THR A 80 0.55 -5.67 1.20
N GLN A 81 0.53 -4.51 0.52
CA GLN A 81 1.32 -4.24 -0.67
C GLN A 81 2.65 -3.54 -0.37
N CYS A 82 2.91 -3.13 0.87
CA CYS A 82 4.13 -2.39 1.19
C CYS A 82 5.38 -3.27 1.36
N PHE A 83 5.26 -4.59 1.57
CA PHE A 83 6.44 -5.42 1.85
C PHE A 83 6.45 -6.72 1.04
N HIS A 84 7.29 -6.66 -0.01
CA HIS A 84 7.82 -7.75 -0.83
C HIS A 84 6.86 -8.45 -1.80
N ASN A 85 7.09 -8.16 -3.08
CA ASN A 85 6.56 -8.79 -4.30
C ASN A 85 5.26 -8.21 -4.85
N ILE A 86 5.27 -6.90 -5.12
CA ILE A 86 4.87 -6.50 -6.46
C ILE A 86 6.03 -6.95 -7.36
N SER A 87 5.96 -8.16 -7.94
CA SER A 87 6.58 -8.29 -9.26
C SER A 87 5.91 -7.19 -10.06
N GLN A 88 6.67 -6.19 -10.52
CA GLN A 88 6.20 -5.02 -11.24
C GLN A 88 5.17 -5.43 -12.31
N GLN A 89 3.91 -5.44 -11.91
CA GLN A 89 2.73 -5.62 -12.76
C GLN A 89 1.80 -4.43 -12.48
N SER A 90 2.39 -3.25 -12.47
CA SER A 90 1.69 -2.02 -12.83
C SER A 90 2.39 -1.50 -14.08
N ASP A 91 1.65 -0.81 -14.93
CA ASP A 91 2.03 -0.20 -16.23
C ASP A 91 3.27 0.72 -16.24
N SER A 92 4.11 0.66 -15.22
CA SER A 92 5.43 1.29 -15.10
C SER A 92 6.33 1.04 -16.31
N GLY A 93 6.34 -0.15 -16.91
CA GLY A 93 7.12 -0.40 -18.14
C GLY A 93 6.68 0.51 -19.29
N VAL A 94 5.36 0.65 -19.49
CA VAL A 94 4.78 1.52 -20.53
C VAL A 94 5.07 2.99 -20.25
N GLN A 95 4.94 3.44 -18.99
CA GLN A 95 5.27 4.81 -18.60
C GLN A 95 6.78 5.12 -18.74
N ILE A 96 7.66 4.17 -18.40
CA ILE A 96 9.11 4.35 -18.53
C ILE A 96 9.50 4.52 -20.00
N GLU A 97 8.93 3.71 -20.89
CA GLU A 97 9.18 3.83 -22.34
C GLU A 97 8.66 5.16 -22.89
N GLU A 98 7.46 5.60 -22.48
CA GLU A 98 6.87 6.89 -22.88
C GLU A 98 7.73 8.08 -22.43
N TYR A 99 8.17 8.08 -21.17
CA TYR A 99 9.08 9.11 -20.66
C TYR A 99 10.45 9.09 -21.35
N GLN A 100 10.99 7.91 -21.69
CA GLN A 100 12.25 7.84 -22.43
C GLN A 100 12.13 8.41 -23.84
N ILE A 101 11.02 8.17 -24.52
CA ILE A 101 10.73 8.75 -25.84
C ILE A 101 10.64 10.28 -25.74
N GLU A 102 9.93 10.80 -24.74
CA GLU A 102 9.81 12.26 -24.53
C GLU A 102 11.15 12.92 -24.21
N ILE A 103 11.99 12.29 -23.39
CA ILE A 103 13.36 12.78 -23.09
C ILE A 103 14.23 12.84 -24.35
N VAL A 104 14.16 11.84 -25.22
CA VAL A 104 14.93 11.83 -26.47
C VAL A 104 14.47 12.95 -27.40
N LYS A 105 13.16 13.17 -27.52
CA LYS A 105 12.58 14.24 -28.35
C LYS A 105 12.99 15.63 -27.85
N LEU A 106 12.83 15.90 -26.55
CA LEU A 106 13.22 17.19 -25.95
C LEU A 106 14.71 17.47 -26.08
N LYS A 107 15.56 16.43 -26.00
CA LYS A 107 17.00 16.58 -26.23
C LYS A 107 17.34 16.98 -27.66
N ALA A 108 16.63 16.45 -28.67
CA ALA A 108 16.83 16.84 -30.06
C ALA A 108 16.43 18.31 -30.30
N GLU A 109 15.26 18.72 -29.81
CA GLU A 109 14.79 20.11 -29.92
C GLU A 109 15.75 21.10 -29.23
N ALA A 110 16.30 20.72 -28.07
CA ALA A 110 17.29 21.54 -27.37
C ALA A 110 18.61 21.70 -28.15
N ILE A 111 19.02 20.69 -28.92
CA ILE A 111 20.21 20.76 -29.78
C ILE A 111 19.97 21.73 -30.95
N GLU A 112 18.80 21.65 -31.60
CA GLU A 112 18.44 22.56 -32.69
C GLU A 112 18.36 24.01 -32.23
N LEU A 113 17.73 24.28 -31.08
CA LEU A 113 17.67 25.61 -30.50
C LEU A 113 19.06 26.14 -30.12
N LYS A 114 19.96 25.29 -29.61
CA LYS A 114 21.35 25.69 -29.33
C LYS A 114 22.12 26.03 -30.60
N ALA A 115 21.93 25.29 -31.69
CA ALA A 115 22.55 25.59 -32.99
C ALA A 115 22.04 26.92 -33.58
N ALA A 116 20.73 27.14 -33.57
CA ALA A 116 20.13 28.39 -34.04
C ALA A 116 20.55 29.62 -33.23
N VAL A 117 20.74 29.45 -31.91
CA VAL A 117 21.26 30.50 -31.03
C VAL A 117 22.74 30.78 -31.31
N ALA A 118 23.54 29.77 -31.65
CA ALA A 118 24.94 29.95 -32.03
C ALA A 118 25.09 30.71 -33.37
N GLU A 119 24.26 30.41 -34.37
CA GLU A 119 24.28 31.13 -35.65
C GLU A 119 23.82 32.59 -35.53
N LYS A 120 22.84 32.89 -34.67
CA LYS A 120 22.41 34.27 -34.40
C LYS A 120 23.43 35.08 -33.60
N LYS A 121 24.28 34.42 -32.79
CA LYS A 121 25.39 35.07 -32.08
C LYS A 121 26.60 35.35 -32.97
N ALA A 122 26.77 34.62 -34.09
CA ALA A 122 27.83 34.86 -35.08
C ALA A 122 27.50 35.97 -36.10
N LYS A 123 26.26 36.46 -36.14
CA LYS A 123 25.79 37.53 -37.03
C LYS A 123 25.54 38.87 -36.31
N ARG A 124 26.03 39.02 -35.08
CA ARG A 124 26.03 40.28 -34.31
C ARG A 124 27.44 40.83 -34.19
#